data_AF-A0A9D7CBM1-F1
#
_entry.id   AF-A0A9D7CBM1-F1
#
_cell.length_a   1.000
_cell.length_b   1.000
_cell.length_c   1.000
_cell.angle_alpha   90.00
_cell.angle_beta   90.00
_cell.angle_gamma   90.00
#
_symmetry.space_group_name_H-M   'P 1'
#
loop_
_entity.id
_entity.type
_entity.pdbx_description
1 polymer ?
#
loop_
_entity_poly.entity_id
_entity_poly.type
_entity_poly.pdbx_seq_one_letter_code
_entity_poly.pdbx_strand_id
1 'polypeptide(L)'
;MHTARFPQVAPCVTLVALTLLGSSVPAAQPPPAATPSTVSVGPNRRLVPGEYNEMWVAVSPTTPNVMVAVAQVGSGDGGTGGRHSATMVSRDGGNTWVTVSLPGYTAGAFDPMVVVGPDGRFYVMQCVIGGSFARAMSGPEASQPAAIRIWTTTGDAWTWDGPTEIHPSVQPDHARLVVDMSQGPHRGRVYLAWNDVYDSFVRDQYAMFLQYSDDHGKSFSDPTLIDLQPGGKLVATEPVVLSDGTVLVTYYQYWNPPRRPAQREAPHVRAPVDRRCEDLLAP
;
A
#
# COMPACT_ATOMS: atom_id res chain seq x y z
N MET A 1 80.31 5.42 1.55
CA MET A 1 79.09 4.91 2.21
C MET A 1 78.13 4.44 1.14
N HIS A 2 77.56 3.25 1.32
CA HIS A 2 77.01 2.37 0.28
C HIS A 2 75.91 3.00 -0.60
N THR A 3 76.15 2.98 -1.92
CA THR A 3 75.14 3.08 -2.97
C THR A 3 74.44 1.73 -3.13
N ALA A 4 73.17 1.64 -2.72
CA ALA A 4 72.32 0.50 -3.04
C ALA A 4 71.64 0.74 -4.41
N ARG A 5 71.96 -0.12 -5.39
CA ARG A 5 71.23 -0.22 -6.66
C ARG A 5 70.05 -1.18 -6.45
N PHE A 6 68.82 -0.70 -6.68
CA PHE A 6 67.66 -1.57 -6.86
C PHE A 6 67.49 -1.89 -8.35
N PRO A 7 67.26 -3.16 -8.73
CA PRO A 7 67.10 -3.54 -10.13
C PRO A 7 65.73 -3.10 -10.66
N GLN A 8 65.72 -2.59 -11.90
CA GLN A 8 64.52 -2.37 -12.68
C GLN A 8 63.89 -3.74 -13.01
N VAL A 9 62.67 -3.97 -12.51
CA VAL A 9 61.83 -5.09 -12.94
C VAL A 9 60.91 -4.56 -14.03
N ALA A 10 61.10 -5.03 -15.26
CA ALA A 10 60.16 -4.81 -16.35
C ALA A 10 58.85 -5.58 -16.08
N PRO A 11 57.66 -5.03 -16.35
CA PRO A 11 56.43 -5.81 -16.27
C PRO A 11 56.39 -6.81 -17.42
N CYS A 12 56.51 -8.09 -17.08
CA CYS A 12 56.25 -9.20 -17.98
C CYS A 12 54.73 -9.28 -18.20
N VAL A 13 54.23 -8.77 -19.33
CA VAL A 13 52.84 -8.94 -19.73
C VAL A 13 52.70 -10.33 -20.33
N THR A 14 52.22 -11.28 -19.53
CA THR A 14 51.80 -12.60 -20.03
C THR A 14 50.43 -12.45 -20.69
N LEU A 15 50.40 -12.52 -22.02
CA LEU A 15 49.15 -12.58 -22.78
C LEU A 15 48.54 -13.98 -22.59
N VAL A 16 47.50 -14.10 -21.77
CA VAL A 16 46.68 -15.33 -21.73
C VAL A 16 45.69 -15.24 -22.87
N ALA A 17 45.93 -15.98 -23.95
CA ALA A 17 44.96 -16.18 -25.01
C ALA A 17 43.83 -17.07 -24.49
N LEU A 18 42.72 -16.46 -24.06
CA LEU A 18 41.50 -17.18 -23.70
C LEU A 18 40.78 -17.57 -25.00
N THR A 19 40.86 -18.84 -25.38
CA THR A 19 40.02 -19.40 -26.45
C THR A 19 38.57 -19.45 -25.97
N LEU A 20 37.76 -18.48 -26.41
CA LEU A 20 36.31 -18.50 -26.24
C LEU A 20 35.74 -19.62 -27.11
N LEU A 21 35.44 -20.77 -26.49
CA LEU A 21 34.55 -21.76 -27.08
C LEU A 21 33.15 -21.14 -27.10
N GLY A 22 32.69 -20.76 -28.29
CA GLY A 22 31.35 -20.24 -28.53
C GLY A 22 30.29 -21.32 -28.28
N SER A 23 29.85 -21.46 -27.03
CA SER A 23 28.59 -22.13 -26.73
C SER A 23 27.46 -21.21 -27.14
N SER A 24 26.83 -21.50 -28.28
CA SER A 24 25.58 -20.88 -28.68
C SER A 24 24.52 -21.21 -27.62
N VAL A 25 24.25 -20.28 -26.71
CA VAL A 25 23.07 -20.37 -25.83
C VAL A 25 21.86 -20.28 -26.76
N PRO A 26 21.00 -21.30 -26.85
CA PRO A 26 19.77 -21.18 -27.63
C PRO A 26 18.99 -20.01 -27.03
N ALA A 27 18.63 -19.05 -27.88
CA ALA A 27 17.74 -17.98 -27.50
C ALA A 27 16.46 -18.61 -26.92
N ALA A 28 16.19 -18.37 -25.64
CA ALA A 28 14.94 -18.81 -25.04
C ALA A 28 13.79 -18.24 -25.88
N GLN A 29 12.92 -19.11 -26.38
CA GLN A 29 11.73 -18.64 -27.07
C GLN A 29 10.95 -17.73 -26.11
N PRO A 30 10.46 -16.57 -26.57
CA PRO A 30 9.55 -15.78 -25.75
C PRO A 30 8.37 -16.68 -25.34
N PRO A 31 7.89 -16.58 -24.09
CA PRO A 31 6.76 -17.37 -23.66
C PRO A 31 5.59 -17.15 -24.63
N PRO A 32 4.80 -18.20 -24.93
CA PRO A 32 3.65 -18.07 -25.80
C PRO A 32 2.78 -16.90 -25.31
N ALA A 33 2.40 -16.03 -26.24
CA ALA A 33 1.52 -14.91 -25.93
C ALA A 33 0.29 -15.45 -25.21
N ALA A 34 0.08 -15.00 -23.97
CA ALA A 34 -1.08 -15.40 -23.19
C ALA A 34 -2.33 -15.06 -24.02
N THR A 35 -3.22 -16.05 -24.20
CA THR A 35 -4.52 -15.82 -24.80
C THR A 35 -5.16 -14.63 -24.07
N PRO A 36 -5.60 -13.58 -24.78
CA PRO A 36 -6.15 -12.40 -24.12
C PRO A 36 -7.34 -12.83 -23.26
N SER A 37 -7.18 -12.77 -21.95
CA SER A 37 -8.27 -12.98 -21.01
C SER A 37 -9.28 -11.85 -21.23
N THR A 38 -10.43 -12.17 -21.79
CA THR A 38 -11.52 -11.21 -21.91
C THR A 38 -12.04 -10.90 -20.51
N VAL A 39 -11.82 -9.67 -20.05
CA VAL A 39 -12.46 -9.18 -18.81
C VAL A 39 -13.93 -8.95 -19.11
N SER A 40 -14.81 -9.71 -18.44
CA SER A 40 -16.26 -9.50 -18.50
C SER A 40 -16.73 -8.80 -17.23
N VAL A 41 -17.51 -7.73 -17.37
CA VAL A 41 -18.14 -7.05 -16.25
C VAL A 41 -19.55 -7.61 -16.05
N GLY A 42 -19.79 -8.19 -14.87
CA GLY A 42 -21.12 -8.66 -14.47
C GLY A 42 -22.03 -7.51 -13.99
N PRO A 43 -23.29 -7.81 -13.63
CA PRO A 43 -24.17 -6.82 -13.01
C PRO A 43 -23.62 -6.34 -11.66
N ASN A 44 -23.90 -5.08 -11.33
CA ASN A 44 -23.58 -4.53 -10.01
C ASN A 44 -24.27 -5.36 -8.90
N ARG A 45 -23.50 -5.75 -7.89
CA ARG A 45 -24.01 -6.42 -6.70
C ARG A 45 -23.78 -5.56 -5.47
N ARG A 46 -24.84 -5.34 -4.69
CA ARG A 46 -24.71 -4.77 -3.36
C ARG A 46 -24.21 -5.86 -2.42
N LEU A 47 -23.07 -5.63 -1.76
CA LEU A 47 -22.49 -6.63 -0.85
C LEU A 47 -23.35 -6.76 0.41
N VAL A 48 -23.50 -5.66 1.15
CA VAL A 48 -24.34 -5.55 2.35
C VAL A 48 -25.15 -4.23 2.33
N PRO A 49 -26.34 -4.17 2.96
CA PRO A 49 -27.06 -2.92 3.18
C PRO A 49 -26.29 -1.95 4.07
N GLY A 50 -26.43 -0.64 3.85
CA GLY A 50 -25.72 0.43 4.56
C GLY A 50 -25.09 1.46 3.62
N GLU A 51 -24.58 2.54 4.21
CA GLU A 51 -23.78 3.57 3.52
C GLU A 51 -22.29 3.34 3.80
N TYR A 52 -21.48 3.40 2.74
CA TYR A 52 -20.06 3.04 2.82
C TYR A 52 -19.21 3.97 1.97
N ASN A 53 -18.01 4.30 2.46
CA ASN A 53 -16.95 4.95 1.71
C ASN A 53 -15.59 4.28 2.01
N GLU A 54 -14.52 4.70 1.33
CA GLU A 54 -13.15 4.18 1.53
C GLU A 54 -13.07 2.65 1.47
N MET A 55 -13.59 2.09 0.37
CA MET A 55 -13.74 0.64 0.24
C MET A 55 -12.50 -0.03 -0.35
N TRP A 56 -12.18 -1.22 0.18
CA TRP A 56 -11.12 -2.09 -0.31
C TRP A 56 -11.62 -3.52 -0.42
N VAL A 57 -11.05 -4.30 -1.34
CA VAL A 57 -11.35 -5.73 -1.50
C VAL A 57 -10.10 -6.50 -1.90
N ALA A 58 -9.96 -7.70 -1.35
CA ALA A 58 -8.91 -8.66 -1.70
C ALA A 58 -9.53 -10.04 -1.98
N VAL A 59 -8.88 -10.80 -2.85
CA VAL A 59 -9.28 -12.17 -3.22
C VAL A 59 -8.14 -13.12 -2.93
N SER A 60 -8.42 -14.25 -2.28
CA SER A 60 -7.37 -15.20 -1.93
C SER A 60 -6.76 -15.85 -3.18
N PRO A 61 -5.42 -15.80 -3.36
CA PRO A 61 -4.76 -16.49 -4.46
C PRO A 61 -4.75 -18.02 -4.29
N THR A 62 -4.95 -18.53 -3.08
CA THR A 62 -4.94 -19.97 -2.77
C THR A 62 -6.35 -20.56 -2.66
N THR A 63 -7.35 -19.72 -2.37
CA THR A 63 -8.74 -20.12 -2.19
C THR A 63 -9.66 -19.12 -2.91
N PRO A 64 -9.74 -19.14 -4.25
CA PRO A 64 -10.29 -18.03 -5.04
C PRO A 64 -11.77 -17.70 -4.80
N ASN A 65 -12.52 -18.59 -4.16
CA ASN A 65 -13.89 -18.30 -3.74
C ASN A 65 -13.99 -17.47 -2.45
N VAL A 66 -12.86 -17.27 -1.75
CA VAL A 66 -12.76 -16.48 -0.52
C VAL A 66 -12.29 -15.07 -0.86
N MET A 67 -13.11 -14.10 -0.46
CA MET A 67 -12.86 -12.68 -0.65
C MET A 67 -13.13 -11.95 0.68
N VAL A 68 -12.35 -10.92 0.94
CA VAL A 68 -12.57 -10.00 2.06
C VAL A 68 -12.68 -8.61 1.51
N ALA A 69 -13.73 -7.89 1.91
CA ALA A 69 -13.91 -6.47 1.63
C ALA A 69 -13.98 -5.71 2.95
N VAL A 70 -13.52 -4.47 2.93
CA VAL A 70 -13.63 -3.55 4.06
C VAL A 70 -14.11 -2.20 3.57
N ALA A 71 -14.79 -1.46 4.44
CA ALA A 71 -15.25 -0.11 4.14
C ALA A 71 -15.46 0.68 5.41
N GLN A 72 -15.27 1.99 5.35
CA GLN A 72 -15.75 2.87 6.41
C GLN A 72 -17.27 2.97 6.30
N VAL A 73 -17.96 2.86 7.44
CA VAL A 73 -19.41 2.92 7.53
C VAL A 73 -19.81 4.39 7.67
N GLY A 74 -20.79 4.81 6.86
CA GLY A 74 -21.39 6.13 6.93
C GLY A 74 -21.91 6.42 8.33
N SER A 75 -21.64 7.62 8.83
CA SER A 75 -22.15 8.09 10.11
C SER A 75 -23.68 8.20 10.04
N GLY A 76 -24.39 7.17 10.50
CA GLY A 76 -25.85 7.11 10.47
C GLY A 76 -26.47 5.76 10.86
N ASP A 77 -25.73 4.66 10.71
CA ASP A 77 -26.32 3.31 10.72
C ASP A 77 -26.36 2.63 12.11
N GLY A 78 -26.92 3.30 13.14
CA GLY A 78 -27.36 2.56 14.35
C GLY A 78 -27.20 3.20 15.73
N GLY A 79 -27.05 4.52 15.83
CA GLY A 79 -27.21 5.21 17.13
C GLY A 79 -26.08 5.02 18.15
N THR A 80 -24.97 4.37 17.78
CA THR A 80 -23.69 4.51 18.51
C THR A 80 -22.91 5.63 17.84
N GLY A 81 -22.53 6.65 18.61
CA GLY A 81 -21.75 7.76 18.07
C GLY A 81 -20.32 7.28 17.78
N GLY A 82 -19.84 7.42 16.55
CA GLY A 82 -18.46 7.07 16.20
C GLY A 82 -18.22 6.81 14.71
N ARG A 83 -16.98 6.99 14.24
CA ARG A 83 -16.52 6.42 12.97
C ARG A 83 -16.32 4.92 13.12
N HIS A 84 -16.75 4.13 12.14
CA HIS A 84 -16.65 2.68 12.16
C HIS A 84 -16.14 2.14 10.83
N SER A 85 -15.50 0.98 10.88
CA SER A 85 -15.14 0.19 9.70
C SER A 85 -15.86 -1.16 9.74
N ALA A 86 -16.42 -1.57 8.60
CA ALA A 86 -17.01 -2.88 8.40
C ALA A 86 -16.01 -3.81 7.72
N THR A 87 -15.96 -5.06 8.16
CA THR A 87 -15.30 -6.16 7.44
C THR A 87 -16.36 -7.10 6.91
N MET A 88 -16.29 -7.44 5.62
CA MET A 88 -17.26 -8.25 4.91
C MET A 88 -16.54 -9.42 4.25
N VAL A 89 -17.11 -10.61 4.35
CA VAL A 89 -16.52 -11.85 3.84
C VAL A 89 -17.45 -12.49 2.82
N SER A 90 -16.87 -13.01 1.74
CA SER A 90 -17.53 -13.94 0.82
C SER A 90 -16.72 -15.23 0.73
N ARG A 91 -17.42 -16.37 0.60
CA ARG A 91 -16.80 -17.70 0.41
C ARG A 91 -17.30 -18.44 -0.83
N ASP A 92 -18.08 -17.77 -1.66
CA ASP A 92 -18.72 -18.33 -2.84
C ASP A 92 -18.40 -17.53 -4.12
N GLY A 93 -17.21 -16.91 -4.14
CA GLY A 93 -16.74 -16.12 -5.29
C GLY A 93 -17.45 -14.79 -5.43
N GLY A 94 -17.87 -14.19 -4.32
CA GLY A 94 -18.53 -12.88 -4.29
C GLY A 94 -20.04 -12.94 -4.56
N ASN A 95 -20.66 -14.12 -4.52
CA ASN A 95 -22.10 -14.26 -4.74
C ASN A 95 -22.92 -13.82 -3.53
N THR A 96 -22.48 -14.17 -2.33
CA THR A 96 -23.04 -13.73 -1.06
C THR A 96 -21.96 -13.14 -0.15
N TRP A 97 -22.37 -12.17 0.67
CA TRP A 97 -21.50 -11.43 1.57
C TRP A 97 -22.14 -11.27 2.93
N VAL A 98 -21.31 -11.29 3.96
CA VAL A 98 -21.72 -11.16 5.37
C VAL A 98 -20.73 -10.28 6.11
N THR A 99 -21.23 -9.41 6.98
CA THR A 99 -20.39 -8.62 7.87
C THR A 99 -19.86 -9.50 9.00
N VAL A 100 -18.58 -9.36 9.32
CA VAL A 100 -17.91 -10.05 10.43
C VAL A 100 -17.39 -9.03 11.43
N SER A 101 -17.53 -9.36 12.72
CA SER A 101 -16.94 -8.57 13.81
C SER A 101 -15.53 -9.04 14.08
N LEU A 102 -14.56 -8.12 14.00
CA LEU A 102 -13.18 -8.42 14.33
C LEU A 102 -12.98 -8.46 15.87
N PRO A 103 -12.17 -9.38 16.40
CA PRO A 103 -11.90 -9.46 17.84
C PRO A 103 -11.22 -8.18 18.32
N GLY A 104 -11.61 -7.66 19.49
CA GLY A 104 -11.00 -6.45 20.06
C GLY A 104 -11.29 -5.15 19.30
N TYR A 105 -12.23 -5.15 18.36
CA TYR A 105 -12.66 -3.94 17.66
C TYR A 105 -13.31 -2.92 18.61
N THR A 106 -13.09 -1.64 18.35
CA THR A 106 -13.71 -0.51 19.06
C THR A 106 -14.13 0.60 18.10
N ALA A 107 -14.98 1.53 18.56
CA ALA A 107 -15.36 2.73 17.81
C ALA A 107 -14.16 3.65 17.53
N GLY A 108 -14.31 4.56 16.56
CA GLY A 108 -13.27 5.52 16.16
C GLY A 108 -12.30 4.99 15.10
N ALA A 109 -12.70 3.95 14.36
CA ALA A 109 -11.92 3.35 13.28
C ALA A 109 -12.22 4.02 11.92
N PHE A 110 -11.20 4.22 11.10
CA PHE A 110 -11.26 4.83 9.76
C PHE A 110 -10.08 4.35 8.91
N ASP A 111 -10.04 4.74 7.63
CA ASP A 111 -9.05 4.26 6.66
C ASP A 111 -8.88 2.73 6.65
N PRO A 112 -9.98 1.95 6.56
CA PRO A 112 -9.81 0.51 6.53
C PRO A 112 -9.13 0.09 5.23
N MET A 113 -8.29 -0.93 5.28
CA MET A 113 -7.68 -1.53 4.10
C MET A 113 -7.60 -3.04 4.24
N VAL A 114 -7.66 -3.74 3.12
CA VAL A 114 -7.40 -5.18 3.08
C VAL A 114 -6.42 -5.53 1.96
N VAL A 115 -5.43 -6.35 2.30
CA VAL A 115 -4.50 -6.97 1.34
C VAL A 115 -4.39 -8.47 1.63
N VAL A 116 -3.82 -9.21 0.68
CA VAL A 116 -3.62 -10.65 0.81
C VAL A 116 -2.19 -11.02 0.45
N GLY A 117 -1.62 -11.93 1.22
CA GLY A 117 -0.29 -12.45 1.01
C GLY A 117 -0.27 -13.67 0.10
N PRO A 118 0.93 -14.10 -0.32
CA PRO A 118 1.10 -15.21 -1.24
C PRO A 118 0.71 -16.58 -0.69
N ASP A 119 0.59 -16.70 0.64
CA ASP A 119 0.13 -17.89 1.35
C ASP A 119 -1.40 -17.93 1.53
N GLY A 120 -2.12 -16.92 1.00
CA GLY A 120 -3.55 -16.77 1.16
C GLY A 120 -3.97 -16.10 2.46
N ARG A 121 -3.04 -15.57 3.26
CA ARG A 121 -3.36 -14.80 4.47
C ARG A 121 -3.88 -13.42 4.10
N PHE A 122 -5.04 -13.07 4.62
CA PHE A 122 -5.55 -11.71 4.55
C PHE A 122 -5.03 -10.88 5.71
N TYR A 123 -4.82 -9.60 5.46
CA TYR A 123 -4.48 -8.57 6.43
C TYR A 123 -5.52 -7.48 6.33
N VAL A 124 -6.35 -7.35 7.36
CA VAL A 124 -7.30 -6.25 7.49
C VAL A 124 -6.70 -5.24 8.45
N MET A 125 -6.66 -3.98 8.03
CA MET A 125 -6.09 -2.88 8.79
C MET A 125 -7.09 -1.76 8.95
N GLN A 126 -7.00 -1.03 10.06
CA GLN A 126 -7.70 0.24 10.26
C GLN A 126 -6.84 1.19 11.11
N CYS A 127 -7.00 2.49 10.88
CA CYS A 127 -6.46 3.51 11.76
C CYS A 127 -7.42 3.82 12.91
N VAL A 128 -6.85 4.25 14.02
CA VAL A 128 -7.54 4.79 15.18
C VAL A 128 -6.86 6.10 15.55
N ILE A 129 -7.63 7.19 15.54
CA ILE A 129 -7.17 8.46 16.09
C ILE A 129 -7.45 8.44 17.58
N GLY A 130 -6.52 8.97 18.37
CA GLY A 130 -6.64 8.97 19.82
C GLY A 130 -7.00 10.30 20.46
N GLY A 131 -7.26 10.25 21.76
CA GLY A 131 -7.35 11.42 22.65
C GLY A 131 -8.55 12.35 22.39
N SER A 132 -8.36 13.64 22.66
CA SER A 132 -9.42 14.66 22.55
C SER A 132 -9.93 14.83 21.11
N PHE A 133 -9.06 14.62 20.11
CA PHE A 133 -9.46 14.68 18.70
C PHE A 133 -10.45 13.56 18.36
N ALA A 134 -10.16 12.33 18.79
CA ALA A 134 -11.06 11.19 18.61
C ALA A 134 -12.41 11.44 19.29
N ARG A 135 -12.39 11.97 20.51
CA ARG A 135 -13.60 12.34 21.25
C ARG A 135 -14.46 13.38 20.51
N ALA A 136 -13.83 14.37 19.88
CA ALA A 136 -14.53 15.40 19.12
C ALA A 136 -15.16 14.85 17.83
N MET A 137 -14.47 13.92 17.16
CA MET A 137 -14.88 13.37 15.86
C MET A 137 -15.82 12.17 15.96
N SER A 138 -15.76 11.41 17.04
CA SER A 138 -16.36 10.07 17.14
C SER A 138 -16.99 9.81 18.51
N GLY A 139 -17.22 10.85 19.31
CA GLY A 139 -17.88 10.73 20.60
C GLY A 139 -16.98 10.16 21.71
N PRO A 140 -17.48 10.13 22.96
CA PRO A 140 -16.69 9.73 24.12
C PRO A 140 -16.18 8.28 24.06
N GLU A 141 -16.86 7.40 23.34
CA GLU A 141 -16.51 5.99 23.17
C GLU A 141 -15.21 5.79 22.36
N ALA A 142 -14.81 6.79 21.55
CA ALA A 142 -13.58 6.77 20.76
C ALA A 142 -12.35 7.28 21.53
N SER A 143 -12.46 7.57 22.84
CA SER A 143 -11.35 8.07 23.66
C SER A 143 -10.34 6.98 24.02
N GLN A 144 -9.56 6.55 23.03
CA GLN A 144 -8.50 5.53 23.14
C GLN A 144 -7.14 6.07 22.65
N PRO A 145 -6.01 5.38 22.90
CA PRO A 145 -4.74 5.73 22.29
C PRO A 145 -4.78 5.61 20.76
N ALA A 146 -3.98 6.43 20.08
CA ALA A 146 -3.80 6.31 18.65
C ALA A 146 -3.16 4.95 18.31
N ALA A 147 -3.64 4.32 17.24
CA ALA A 147 -3.09 3.04 16.80
C ALA A 147 -3.34 2.81 15.30
N ILE A 148 -2.46 2.03 14.68
CA ILE A 148 -2.77 1.27 13.47
C ILE A 148 -2.99 -0.16 13.92
N ARG A 149 -4.17 -0.72 13.62
CA ARG A 149 -4.54 -2.07 14.06
C ARG A 149 -4.62 -2.99 12.87
N ILE A 150 -4.06 -4.19 13.02
CA ILE A 150 -4.02 -5.19 11.95
C ILE A 150 -4.54 -6.53 12.48
N TRP A 151 -5.51 -7.10 11.78
CA TRP A 151 -6.00 -8.45 11.98
C TRP A 151 -5.58 -9.31 10.80
N THR A 152 -5.36 -10.59 11.07
CA THR A 152 -5.05 -11.54 10.00
C THR A 152 -5.95 -12.75 10.06
N THR A 153 -6.19 -13.35 8.90
CA THR A 153 -6.91 -14.62 8.80
C THR A 153 -6.35 -15.42 7.64
N THR A 154 -6.51 -16.75 7.70
CA THR A 154 -6.16 -17.67 6.62
C THR A 154 -7.34 -18.58 6.33
N GLY A 155 -7.41 -19.10 5.11
CA GLY A 155 -8.39 -20.13 4.77
C GLY A 155 -9.80 -19.58 4.66
N ASP A 156 -10.63 -19.81 5.69
CA ASP A 156 -12.08 -19.60 5.63
C ASP A 156 -12.54 -18.16 5.92
N ALA A 157 -11.64 -17.28 6.36
CA ALA A 157 -11.90 -15.89 6.72
C ALA A 157 -12.90 -15.67 7.88
N TRP A 158 -13.05 -16.66 8.78
CA TRP A 158 -13.89 -16.54 9.99
C TRP A 158 -13.10 -16.43 11.28
N THR A 159 -11.93 -17.07 11.31
CA THR A 159 -11.07 -17.03 12.48
C THR A 159 -10.01 -15.97 12.27
N TRP A 160 -10.00 -14.98 13.17
CA TRP A 160 -9.13 -13.81 13.06
C TRP A 160 -8.16 -13.77 14.22
N ASP A 161 -6.87 -13.62 13.89
CA ASP A 161 -5.82 -13.26 14.83
C ASP A 161 -5.73 -11.73 14.93
N GLY A 162 -5.50 -11.20 16.13
CA GLY A 162 -5.27 -9.77 16.37
C GLY A 162 -6.27 -9.10 17.32
N PRO A 163 -6.24 -7.76 17.43
CA PRO A 163 -5.37 -6.88 16.64
C PRO A 163 -3.91 -6.98 17.09
N THR A 164 -2.99 -6.99 16.13
CA THR A 164 -1.66 -6.39 16.35
C THR A 164 -1.84 -4.88 16.39
N GLU A 165 -1.45 -4.25 17.49
CA GLU A 165 -1.52 -2.79 17.63
C GLU A 165 -0.12 -2.18 17.42
N ILE A 166 -0.03 -1.24 16.48
CA ILE A 166 1.13 -0.37 16.30
C ILE A 166 0.73 0.97 16.91
N HIS A 167 1.46 1.43 17.92
CA HIS A 167 1.22 2.72 18.58
C HIS A 167 2.25 3.75 18.12
N PRO A 168 1.93 4.58 17.12
CA PRO A 168 2.86 5.58 16.65
C PRO A 168 2.94 6.73 17.68
N SER A 169 4.06 7.44 17.69
CA SER A 169 4.24 8.62 18.54
C SER A 169 3.42 9.83 18.09
N VAL A 170 2.79 9.75 16.92
CA VAL A 170 1.93 10.77 16.31
C VAL A 170 0.62 10.13 15.85
N GLN A 171 -0.40 10.95 15.62
CA GLN A 171 -1.70 10.46 15.16
C GLN A 171 -1.56 9.92 13.72
N PRO A 172 -1.81 8.63 13.46
CA PRO A 172 -1.69 8.06 12.13
C PRO A 172 -2.91 8.43 11.27
N ASP A 173 -2.69 8.55 9.96
CA ASP A 173 -3.71 8.82 8.97
C ASP A 173 -3.35 8.14 7.64
N HIS A 174 -4.36 7.84 6.84
CA HIS A 174 -4.19 7.28 5.50
C HIS A 174 -3.20 6.11 5.44
N ALA A 175 -3.20 5.23 6.43
CA ALA A 175 -2.34 4.05 6.40
C ALA A 175 -2.70 3.18 5.18
N ARG A 176 -1.68 2.59 4.55
CA ARG A 176 -1.80 1.72 3.38
C ARG A 176 -0.87 0.53 3.50
N LEU A 177 -1.36 -0.65 3.12
CA LEU A 177 -0.64 -1.92 3.14
C LEU A 177 -0.32 -2.42 1.72
N VAL A 178 0.76 -3.18 1.60
CA VAL A 178 1.01 -4.08 0.49
C VAL A 178 1.79 -5.30 0.99
N VAL A 179 1.59 -6.46 0.36
CA VAL A 179 2.39 -7.65 0.64
C VAL A 179 3.31 -7.92 -0.55
N ASP A 180 4.56 -8.29 -0.29
CA ASP A 180 5.50 -8.70 -1.33
C ASP A 180 5.03 -10.03 -1.97
N MET A 181 4.53 -9.93 -3.20
CA MET A 181 4.11 -11.07 -4.02
C MET A 181 5.20 -11.54 -5.00
N SER A 182 6.38 -10.91 -4.98
CA SER A 182 7.50 -11.24 -5.85
C SER A 182 8.07 -12.64 -5.53
N GLN A 183 9.02 -13.09 -6.34
CA GLN A 183 9.80 -14.31 -6.06
C GLN A 183 11.12 -13.97 -5.34
N GLY A 184 11.24 -12.75 -4.83
CA GLY A 184 12.43 -12.26 -4.14
C GLY A 184 12.56 -12.79 -2.70
N PRO A 185 13.65 -12.43 -2.02
CA PRO A 185 13.95 -12.89 -0.66
C PRO A 185 12.96 -12.37 0.39
N HIS A 186 12.17 -11.34 0.08
CA HIS A 186 11.20 -10.74 0.99
C HIS A 186 9.75 -11.16 0.70
N ARG A 187 9.53 -12.16 -0.17
CA ARG A 187 8.20 -12.68 -0.49
C ARG A 187 7.39 -12.97 0.78
N GLY A 188 6.22 -12.36 0.88
CA GLY A 188 5.32 -12.44 2.05
C GLY A 188 5.53 -11.35 3.10
N ARG A 189 6.56 -10.51 2.97
CA ARG A 189 6.74 -9.32 3.82
C ARG A 189 5.59 -8.35 3.61
N VAL A 190 5.04 -7.86 4.72
CA VAL A 190 3.99 -6.83 4.70
C VAL A 190 4.67 -5.47 4.84
N TYR A 191 4.36 -4.53 3.97
CA TYR A 191 4.79 -3.14 4.07
C TYR A 191 3.61 -2.25 4.46
N LEU A 192 3.87 -1.30 5.35
CA LEU A 192 2.91 -0.34 5.87
C LEU A 192 3.43 1.08 5.65
N ALA A 193 2.80 1.81 4.74
CA ALA A 193 3.03 3.24 4.54
C ALA A 193 1.93 4.06 5.23
N TRP A 194 2.27 5.16 5.88
CA TRP A 194 1.29 6.01 6.58
C TRP A 194 1.84 7.42 6.82
N ASN A 195 0.96 8.39 7.07
CA ASN A 195 1.34 9.77 7.39
C ASN A 195 0.71 10.23 8.71
N ASP A 196 1.15 11.37 9.22
CA ASP A 196 0.50 12.00 10.37
C ASP A 196 -0.79 12.75 9.98
N VAL A 197 -1.80 12.76 10.87
CA VAL A 197 -3.11 13.42 10.63
C VAL A 197 -2.95 14.92 10.38
N TYR A 198 -2.09 15.54 11.19
CA TYR A 198 -1.63 16.92 11.17
C TYR A 198 -0.11 16.91 11.37
N ASP A 199 0.54 18.08 11.30
CA ASP A 199 1.98 18.36 11.49
C ASP A 199 2.47 18.08 12.93
N SER A 200 2.10 16.89 13.42
CA SER A 200 2.24 16.39 14.78
C SER A 200 3.68 16.05 15.08
N PHE A 201 4.40 15.59 14.05
CA PHE A 201 5.78 15.19 14.19
C PHE A 201 6.71 16.40 14.24
N VAL A 202 6.61 17.27 13.22
CA VAL A 202 7.35 18.53 13.14
C VAL A 202 6.38 19.60 12.67
N ARG A 203 6.24 20.67 13.46
CA ARG A 203 5.34 21.79 13.14
C ARG A 203 5.59 22.34 11.72
N ASP A 204 4.50 22.60 11.01
CA ASP A 204 4.43 23.05 9.61
C ASP A 204 5.07 22.07 8.59
N GLN A 205 5.36 20.83 8.98
CA GLN A 205 5.88 19.77 8.13
C GLN A 205 5.07 18.49 8.28
N TYR A 206 4.93 17.74 7.19
CA TYR A 206 4.13 16.53 7.14
C TYR A 206 5.01 15.35 6.77
N ALA A 207 4.89 14.28 7.54
CA ALA A 207 5.79 13.16 7.49
C ALA A 207 5.14 11.96 6.78
N MET A 208 5.95 11.25 6.00
CA MET A 208 5.60 9.95 5.44
C MET A 208 6.49 8.89 6.06
N PHE A 209 5.89 7.82 6.54
CA PHE A 209 6.58 6.73 7.24
C PHE A 209 6.39 5.40 6.50
N LEU A 210 7.40 4.54 6.59
CA LEU A 210 7.36 3.16 6.14
C LEU A 210 7.75 2.23 7.30
N GLN A 211 6.96 1.17 7.49
CA GLN A 211 7.28 0.04 8.37
C GLN A 211 7.09 -1.26 7.58
N TYR A 212 7.67 -2.34 8.08
CA TYR A 212 7.42 -3.67 7.52
C TYR A 212 7.29 -4.74 8.59
N SER A 213 6.68 -5.86 8.23
CA SER A 213 6.56 -7.06 9.05
C SER A 213 7.07 -8.29 8.29
N ASP A 214 7.94 -9.06 8.94
CA ASP A 214 8.47 -10.34 8.47
C ASP A 214 7.80 -11.56 9.12
N ASP A 215 6.86 -11.34 10.04
CA ASP A 215 6.27 -12.38 10.89
C ASP A 215 4.75 -12.48 10.74
N HIS A 216 4.28 -12.22 9.51
CA HIS A 216 2.88 -12.25 9.14
C HIS A 216 2.02 -11.23 9.91
N GLY A 217 2.55 -10.02 10.12
CA GLY A 217 1.82 -8.91 10.74
C GLY A 217 1.70 -9.01 12.25
N LYS A 218 2.52 -9.83 12.92
CA LYS A 218 2.52 -9.97 14.39
C LYS A 218 3.37 -8.90 15.07
N SER A 219 4.42 -8.43 14.39
CA SER A 219 5.22 -7.28 14.78
C SER A 219 5.62 -6.48 13.54
N PHE A 220 5.93 -5.20 13.75
CA PHE A 220 6.40 -4.30 12.71
C PHE A 220 7.74 -3.68 13.13
N SER A 221 8.58 -3.38 12.15
CA SER A 221 9.82 -2.62 12.34
C SER A 221 9.53 -1.25 12.95
N ASP A 222 10.56 -0.60 13.50
CA ASP A 222 10.49 0.83 13.78
C ASP A 222 10.14 1.63 12.50
N PRO A 223 9.44 2.78 12.63
CA PRO A 223 9.09 3.61 11.48
C PRO A 223 10.32 4.25 10.86
N THR A 224 10.46 4.05 9.55
CA THR A 224 11.43 4.78 8.71
C THR A 224 10.75 6.01 8.14
N LEU A 225 11.27 7.21 8.43
CA LEU A 225 10.84 8.43 7.76
C LEU A 225 11.32 8.41 6.31
N ILE A 226 10.40 8.39 5.35
CA ILE A 226 10.72 8.32 3.91
C ILE A 226 10.57 9.67 3.20
N ASP A 227 9.74 10.57 3.72
CA ASP A 227 9.66 11.96 3.25
C ASP A 227 9.16 12.89 4.37
N LEU A 228 9.52 14.16 4.26
CA LEU A 228 9.11 15.24 5.15
C LEU A 228 9.00 16.55 4.37
N GLN A 229 7.78 17.05 4.18
CA GLN A 229 7.53 18.22 3.34
C GLN A 229 6.84 19.35 4.09
N PRO A 230 7.24 20.62 3.87
CA PRO A 230 6.58 21.75 4.49
C PRO A 230 5.26 22.12 3.81
N GLY A 231 4.35 22.72 4.58
CA GLY A 231 3.24 23.54 4.09
C GLY A 231 2.03 22.82 3.50
N GLY A 232 2.15 21.57 3.08
CA GLY A 232 1.04 20.76 2.55
C GLY A 232 1.08 19.33 3.09
N LYS A 233 -0.09 18.77 3.38
CA LYS A 233 -0.24 17.43 3.94
C LYS A 233 0.13 16.37 2.92
N LEU A 234 1.01 15.45 3.33
CA LEU A 234 1.30 14.23 2.58
C LEU A 234 0.19 13.21 2.87
N VAL A 235 -0.28 12.53 1.83
CA VAL A 235 -1.30 11.50 1.93
C VAL A 235 -0.81 10.27 1.22
N ALA A 236 -0.63 9.19 1.98
CA ALA A 236 -0.21 7.94 1.40
C ALA A 236 -1.29 7.40 0.46
N THR A 237 -0.85 6.93 -0.70
CA THR A 237 -1.61 6.09 -1.60
C THR A 237 -1.03 4.69 -1.58
N GLU A 238 -1.58 3.79 -2.39
CA GLU A 238 -1.30 2.37 -2.27
C GLU A 238 0.16 2.08 -2.63
N PRO A 239 0.95 1.53 -1.71
CA PRO A 239 2.28 1.07 -2.06
C PRO A 239 2.20 -0.13 -3.01
N VAL A 240 3.19 -0.27 -3.87
CA VAL A 240 3.27 -1.36 -4.85
C VAL A 240 4.62 -2.04 -4.71
N VAL A 241 4.63 -3.38 -4.73
CA VAL A 241 5.86 -4.17 -4.85
C VAL A 241 6.00 -4.64 -6.28
N LEU A 242 7.09 -4.24 -6.94
CA LEU A 242 7.41 -4.65 -8.31
C LEU A 242 7.90 -6.10 -8.36
N SER A 243 7.94 -6.68 -9.57
CA SER A 243 8.33 -8.08 -9.76
C SER A 243 9.76 -8.40 -9.34
N ASP A 244 10.63 -7.39 -9.25
CA ASP A 244 12.01 -7.49 -8.77
C ASP A 244 12.15 -7.31 -7.25
N GLY A 245 11.03 -7.09 -6.53
CA GLY A 245 10.99 -6.85 -5.08
C GLY A 245 11.15 -5.37 -4.69
N THR A 246 11.26 -4.45 -5.64
CA THR A 246 11.30 -3.01 -5.35
C THR A 246 9.97 -2.55 -4.78
N VAL A 247 9.99 -1.83 -3.64
CA VAL A 247 8.81 -1.22 -3.04
C VAL A 247 8.71 0.24 -3.50
N LEU A 248 7.59 0.59 -4.12
CA LEU A 248 7.22 1.97 -4.44
C LEU A 248 6.18 2.45 -3.43
N VAL A 249 6.54 3.44 -2.62
CA VAL A 249 5.59 4.17 -1.79
C VAL A 249 5.14 5.40 -2.56
N THR A 250 3.84 5.47 -2.83
CA THR A 250 3.23 6.58 -3.56
C THR A 250 2.45 7.46 -2.60
N TYR A 251 2.46 8.77 -2.84
CA TYR A 251 1.69 9.73 -2.07
C TYR A 251 1.47 11.00 -2.89
N TYR A 252 0.47 11.78 -2.49
CA TYR A 252 0.28 13.14 -3.00
C TYR A 252 0.38 14.14 -1.87
N GLN A 253 0.70 15.39 -2.23
CA GLN A 253 0.68 16.51 -1.30
C GLN A 253 -0.49 17.43 -1.63
N TYR A 254 -1.29 17.79 -0.62
CA TYR A 254 -2.38 18.75 -0.79
C TYR A 254 -2.37 19.87 0.27
N TRP A 255 -2.93 21.01 -0.09
CA TRP A 255 -2.97 22.22 0.75
C TRP A 255 -4.41 22.53 1.14
N ASN A 256 -4.66 22.79 2.43
CA ASN A 256 -5.97 23.23 2.91
C ASN A 256 -5.84 24.48 3.82
N PRO A 257 -6.38 25.66 3.45
CA PRO A 257 -7.02 25.96 2.16
C PRO A 257 -6.02 25.79 1.00
N PRO A 258 -6.47 25.54 -0.24
CA PRO A 258 -5.57 25.41 -1.39
C PRO A 258 -4.73 26.67 -1.51
N ARG A 259 -3.45 26.58 -1.12
CA ARG A 259 -2.47 27.62 -1.41
C ARG A 259 -2.17 27.50 -2.89
N ARG A 260 -2.40 28.55 -3.68
CA ARG A 260 -1.77 28.62 -5.00
C ARG A 260 -0.26 28.56 -4.74
N PRO A 261 0.47 27.52 -5.18
CA PRO A 261 1.90 27.63 -5.21
C PRO A 261 2.21 28.86 -6.06
N ALA A 262 3.17 29.69 -5.66
CA ALA A 262 3.77 30.61 -6.63
C ALA A 262 4.27 29.71 -7.76
N GLN A 263 3.55 29.68 -8.89
CA GLN A 263 3.94 28.89 -10.04
C GLN A 263 5.35 29.39 -10.39
N ARG A 264 6.37 28.58 -10.12
CA ARG A 264 7.54 28.61 -10.97
C ARG A 264 7.00 28.13 -12.31
N GLU A 265 6.67 29.08 -13.17
CA GLU A 265 6.28 28.80 -14.55
C GLU A 265 7.35 27.88 -15.14
N ALA A 266 7.04 26.59 -15.27
CA ALA A 266 7.77 25.76 -16.20
C ALA A 266 7.45 26.34 -17.58
N PRO A 267 8.46 26.71 -18.39
CA PRO A 267 8.23 27.34 -19.68
C PRO A 267 7.35 26.40 -20.51
N HIS A 268 6.14 26.86 -20.82
CA HIS A 268 5.20 26.12 -21.66
C HIS A 268 5.84 25.92 -23.03
N VAL A 269 6.33 24.72 -23.32
CA VAL A 269 6.55 24.27 -24.69
C VAL A 269 5.17 24.00 -25.27
N ARG A 270 4.63 24.98 -25.99
CA ARG A 270 3.43 24.78 -26.82
C ARG A 270 3.80 23.86 -27.98
N ALA A 271 3.37 22.60 -27.93
CA ALA A 271 3.29 21.79 -29.14
C ALA A 271 2.12 22.32 -30.02
N PRO A 272 2.29 22.48 -31.34
CA PRO A 272 1.18 22.85 -32.21
C PRO A 272 0.20 21.68 -32.33
N VAL A 273 -1.08 21.94 -32.07
CA VAL A 273 -2.18 21.01 -32.34
C VAL A 273 -2.57 21.14 -33.80
N ASP A 274 -2.36 20.08 -34.58
CA ASP A 274 -2.86 19.96 -35.96
C ASP A 274 -4.37 19.64 -35.90
N ARG A 275 -5.21 20.57 -36.37
CA ARG A 275 -6.65 20.40 -36.47
C ARG A 275 -7.01 19.91 -37.87
N ARG A 276 -6.97 18.60 -38.08
CA ARG A 276 -7.73 17.93 -39.14
C ARG A 276 -8.12 16.54 -38.66
N CYS A 277 -9.34 16.41 -38.14
CA CYS A 277 -10.15 15.18 -38.13
C CYS A 277 -11.43 15.43 -37.31
N GLU A 278 -12.28 16.36 -37.75
CA GLU A 278 -13.68 16.43 -37.34
C GLU A 278 -14.49 16.71 -38.60
N ASP A 279 -14.63 15.67 -39.42
CA ASP A 279 -15.64 15.58 -40.49
C ASP A 279 -15.61 14.12 -40.96
N LEU A 280 -16.27 13.26 -40.20
CA LEU A 280 -16.74 11.92 -40.59
C LEU A 280 -17.40 11.34 -39.35
N LEU A 281 -18.73 11.52 -39.23
CA LEU A 281 -19.70 10.56 -38.70
C LEU A 281 -21.04 11.29 -38.42
N ALA A 282 -21.85 11.45 -39.47
CA ALA A 282 -23.31 11.43 -39.38
C ALA A 282 -23.86 11.04 -40.76
N PRO A 283 -24.75 10.05 -40.86
CA PRO A 283 -25.95 10.19 -41.67
C PRO A 283 -27.03 10.96 -40.91
#